data_AF-A0AAU7ZIT0-F1
#
_entry.id   AF-A0AAU7ZIT0-F1
#
_cell.length_a   1.000
_cell.length_b   1.000
_cell.length_c   1.000
_cell.angle_alpha   90.00
_cell.angle_beta   90.00
_cell.angle_gamma   90.00
#
_symmetry.space_group_name_H-M   'P 1'
#
loop_
_entity.id
_entity.type
_entity.pdbx_description
1 polymer ?
#
loop_
_entity_poly.entity_id
_entity_poly.type
_entity_poly.pdbx_seq_one_letter_code
_entity_poly.pdbx_strand_id
1 'polypeptide(L)'
;MSKTSVSLRIAFTLSLVLAAAGNLTLAKAQTPSLIPQQQQGPLPNVQPAAGGRQFGAGAAPAAGGIVSAPPNLEKLPIEPGFLLQISVFNEPQLSQEVRVAENGDINLSLAGHVHVQGMHESEAEEAIEAAYKKSEMLKSPQVAISIVQYISPKVAILGEVQAPGSYELISPTDLLTAITMAGGATIDAGNRIILRHAATHDEEVVKFAHSGDTSNLRRFTVSAGDTIVVNRAGIVYVLGAVNRPGGYVMQPDGSMNVIQALALALDTNYYASLSGIRIIRKTDDGLVSIPVNYKSIVEGKAFPKPLEPDDIVYIPNSKTKLTLGTTKQLAFQASNALIYTGVAR
;
A
#
# COMPACT_ATOMS: atom_id res chain seq x y z
N MET A 1 59.80 1.52 46.15
CA MET A 1 60.53 2.81 46.03
C MET A 1 59.63 3.75 45.24
N SER A 2 58.90 4.67 45.92
CA SER A 2 59.26 6.10 46.10
C SER A 2 59.08 6.88 44.77
N LYS A 3 58.31 7.97 44.62
CA LYS A 3 57.67 8.91 45.56
C LYS A 3 56.83 9.95 44.75
N THR A 4 55.70 10.41 45.32
CA THR A 4 55.13 11.80 45.37
C THR A 4 55.13 12.70 44.11
N SER A 5 53.98 13.09 43.52
CA SER A 5 52.96 14.11 43.93
C SER A 5 53.27 15.55 43.47
N VAL A 6 52.38 16.19 42.69
CA VAL A 6 52.02 17.61 42.83
C VAL A 6 50.59 17.82 42.33
N SER A 7 49.77 18.40 43.20
CA SER A 7 48.37 18.79 43.03
C SER A 7 48.27 20.23 42.48
N LEU A 8 47.27 20.53 41.65
CA LEU A 8 46.86 21.92 41.39
C LEU A 8 45.37 22.11 41.68
N ARG A 9 45.11 22.68 42.84
CA ARG A 9 43.83 23.25 43.27
C ARG A 9 43.83 24.72 42.88
N ILE A 10 42.82 25.20 42.15
CA ILE A 10 42.54 26.64 42.03
C ILE A 10 41.15 26.91 42.58
N ALA A 11 41.16 27.86 43.51
CA ALA A 11 40.13 28.32 44.42
C ALA A 11 38.84 28.79 43.72
N PHE A 12 37.70 28.31 44.22
CA PHE A 12 36.40 28.95 44.07
C PHE A 12 36.12 29.66 45.39
N THR A 13 36.20 30.99 45.38
CA THR A 13 35.95 31.83 46.56
C THR A 13 34.45 31.95 46.82
N LEU A 14 34.11 31.56 48.03
CA LEU A 14 32.84 31.68 48.73
C LEU A 14 32.73 33.08 49.36
N SER A 15 31.64 33.80 49.09
CA SER A 15 30.95 34.70 50.04
C SER A 15 29.76 35.38 49.35
N LEU A 16 28.62 35.70 49.95
CA LEU A 16 27.95 35.38 51.21
C LEU A 16 26.67 36.28 51.22
N VAL A 17 25.48 35.70 51.48
CA VAL A 17 24.33 36.33 52.20
C VAL A 17 23.52 37.41 51.43
N LEU A 18 22.17 37.51 51.46
CA LEU A 18 21.18 37.29 52.52
C LEU A 18 19.74 37.10 51.99
N ALA A 19 19.02 36.20 52.67
CA ALA A 19 17.59 36.15 52.99
C ALA A 19 16.52 36.84 52.12
N ALA A 20 15.59 36.02 51.61
CA ALA A 20 14.16 36.27 51.79
C ALA A 20 13.46 34.92 52.03
N ALA A 21 13.29 34.58 53.31
CA ALA A 21 12.43 33.50 53.76
C ALA A 21 10.99 34.00 53.73
N GLY A 22 10.15 33.36 52.93
CA GLY A 22 8.71 33.60 52.88
C GLY A 22 8.02 32.27 52.58
N ASN A 23 7.48 31.68 53.65
CA ASN A 23 6.73 30.43 53.68
C ASN A 23 5.84 30.19 52.46
N LEU A 24 5.95 29.03 51.81
CA LEU A 24 4.81 28.46 51.09
C LEU A 24 4.66 26.98 51.46
N THR A 25 3.59 26.76 52.19
CA THR A 25 3.04 25.53 52.76
C THR A 25 2.87 24.43 51.71
N LEU A 26 3.27 23.21 52.05
CA LEU A 26 2.88 22.00 51.31
C LEU A 26 1.35 21.83 51.39
N ALA A 27 0.66 21.98 50.26
CA ALA A 27 -0.72 21.57 50.10
C ALA A 27 -0.80 20.33 49.20
N LYS A 28 -1.20 19.22 49.81
CA LYS A 28 -1.57 17.96 49.19
C LYS A 28 -3.01 18.10 48.68
N ALA A 29 -3.23 17.96 47.38
CA ALA A 29 -4.57 17.86 46.78
C ALA A 29 -4.44 16.86 45.62
N GLN A 30 -4.79 15.58 45.80
CA GLN A 30 -6.15 15.04 45.69
C GLN A 30 -6.88 15.56 44.44
N THR A 31 -6.92 14.66 43.45
CA THR A 31 -7.74 14.65 42.25
C THR A 31 -9.21 14.94 42.55
N PRO A 32 -9.84 15.80 41.73
CA PRO A 32 -11.23 15.62 41.36
C PRO A 32 -11.34 15.48 39.84
N SER A 33 -11.78 14.31 39.41
CA SER A 33 -12.33 14.04 38.09
C SER A 33 -13.55 14.91 37.84
N LEU A 34 -13.47 15.80 36.84
CA LEU A 34 -14.61 16.53 36.29
C LEU A 34 -14.79 16.12 34.84
N ILE A 35 -15.55 15.05 34.63
CA ILE A 35 -16.22 14.78 33.35
C ILE A 35 -17.60 15.40 33.48
N PRO A 36 -17.97 16.42 32.69
CA PRO A 36 -19.34 16.89 32.65
C PRO A 36 -20.23 15.82 32.01
N GLN A 37 -21.19 15.30 32.76
CA GLN A 37 -22.29 14.52 32.18
C GLN A 37 -23.13 15.45 31.29
N GLN A 38 -23.10 15.21 29.98
CA GLN A 38 -24.06 15.81 29.07
C GLN A 38 -25.44 15.19 29.32
N GLN A 39 -26.36 16.01 29.83
CA GLN A 39 -27.79 15.75 29.86
C GLN A 39 -28.30 15.52 28.44
N GLN A 40 -28.81 14.32 28.17
CA GLN A 40 -29.61 14.02 26.99
C GLN A 40 -30.99 14.67 27.16
N GLY A 41 -31.22 15.77 26.45
CA GLY A 41 -32.56 16.30 26.23
C GLY A 41 -33.34 15.46 25.21
N PRO A 42 -34.68 15.44 25.25
CA PRO A 42 -35.49 14.68 24.30
C PRO A 42 -35.31 15.23 22.88
N LEU A 43 -35.04 14.33 21.92
CA LEU A 43 -34.93 14.65 20.50
C LEU A 43 -36.26 15.24 19.97
N PRO A 44 -36.25 16.35 19.20
CA PRO A 44 -37.40 16.77 18.43
C PRO A 44 -37.70 15.75 17.33
N ASN A 45 -38.94 15.27 17.31
CA ASN A 45 -39.48 14.37 16.29
C ASN A 45 -39.56 15.11 14.95
N VAL A 46 -38.64 14.83 14.02
CA VAL A 46 -38.71 15.35 12.65
C VAL A 46 -39.38 14.29 11.78
N GLN A 47 -40.68 14.48 11.53
CA GLN A 47 -41.43 13.76 10.51
C GLN A 47 -40.88 14.12 9.12
N PRO A 48 -40.58 13.14 8.24
CA PRO A 48 -40.35 13.43 6.83
C PRO A 48 -41.68 13.81 6.17
N ALA A 49 -41.75 15.05 5.70
CA ALA A 49 -42.84 15.52 4.86
C ALA A 49 -42.89 14.71 3.55
N ALA A 50 -44.02 14.07 3.31
CA ALA A 50 -44.37 13.45 2.03
C ALA A 50 -44.54 14.55 0.97
N GLY A 51 -43.49 14.77 0.19
CA GLY A 51 -43.51 15.57 -1.04
C GLY A 51 -43.25 14.67 -2.23
N GLY A 52 -44.32 14.06 -2.76
CA GLY A 52 -44.26 13.26 -3.98
C GLY A 52 -43.94 14.15 -5.18
N ARG A 53 -42.70 14.05 -5.69
CA ARG A 53 -42.35 14.45 -7.05
C ARG A 53 -42.07 13.19 -7.86
N GLN A 54 -43.04 12.84 -8.70
CA GLN A 54 -42.86 11.90 -9.81
C GLN A 54 -41.76 12.45 -10.72
N PHE A 55 -40.58 11.86 -10.64
CA PHE A 55 -39.60 11.93 -11.72
C PHE A 55 -39.75 10.67 -12.55
N GLY A 56 -39.93 10.89 -13.86
CA GLY A 56 -40.28 9.88 -14.83
C GLY A 56 -39.34 8.68 -14.83
N ALA A 57 -39.94 7.52 -15.09
CA ALA A 57 -39.25 6.33 -15.53
C ALA A 57 -38.53 6.61 -16.85
N GLY A 58 -37.30 7.13 -16.73
CA GLY A 58 -36.28 7.04 -17.77
C GLY A 58 -35.74 5.62 -17.76
N ALA A 59 -35.99 4.91 -18.85
CA ALA A 59 -35.56 3.56 -19.11
C ALA A 59 -34.08 3.34 -18.72
N ALA A 60 -33.85 2.38 -17.84
CA ALA A 60 -32.56 1.72 -17.74
C ALA A 60 -32.23 1.10 -19.10
N PRO A 61 -31.09 1.39 -19.74
CA PRO A 61 -30.59 0.49 -20.74
C PRO A 61 -30.12 -0.75 -19.98
N ALA A 62 -30.96 -1.79 -20.00
CA ALA A 62 -30.52 -3.15 -19.84
C ALA A 62 -29.56 -3.46 -21.00
N ALA A 63 -28.32 -2.99 -20.88
CA ALA A 63 -27.20 -3.55 -21.62
C ALA A 63 -26.77 -4.81 -20.88
N GLY A 64 -27.62 -5.83 -20.96
CA GLY A 64 -27.16 -7.21 -20.94
C GLY A 64 -26.26 -7.38 -22.15
N GLY A 65 -25.01 -6.96 -22.01
CA GLY A 65 -23.93 -7.45 -22.83
C GLY A 65 -23.86 -8.94 -22.53
N ILE A 66 -24.49 -9.72 -23.39
CA ILE A 66 -23.98 -11.04 -23.76
C ILE A 66 -22.49 -10.83 -24.04
N VAL A 67 -21.68 -11.03 -23.01
CA VAL A 67 -20.26 -11.25 -23.15
C VAL A 67 -20.22 -12.55 -23.92
N SER A 68 -20.09 -12.45 -25.24
CA SER A 68 -19.85 -13.59 -26.10
C SER A 68 -18.71 -14.36 -25.45
N ALA A 69 -19.01 -15.57 -24.99
CA ALA A 69 -18.01 -16.48 -24.48
C ALA A 69 -16.84 -16.47 -25.48
N PRO A 70 -15.58 -16.26 -25.04
CA PRO A 70 -14.45 -16.38 -25.94
C PRO A 70 -14.52 -17.76 -26.63
N PRO A 71 -14.26 -17.84 -27.94
CA PRO A 71 -14.55 -19.01 -28.78
C PRO A 71 -13.60 -20.22 -28.52
N ASN A 72 -13.17 -20.46 -27.30
CA ASN A 72 -12.23 -21.52 -26.92
C ASN A 72 -12.54 -22.21 -25.58
N LEU A 73 -13.76 -22.11 -25.06
CA LEU A 73 -14.16 -22.91 -23.87
C LEU A 73 -14.12 -24.44 -24.16
N GLU A 74 -14.25 -24.84 -25.42
CA GLU A 74 -14.14 -26.24 -25.86
C GLU A 74 -12.70 -26.81 -25.76
N LYS A 75 -11.71 -25.98 -25.39
CA LYS A 75 -10.30 -26.39 -25.23
C LYS A 75 -9.70 -25.97 -23.89
N LEU A 76 -10.50 -25.89 -22.83
CA LEU A 76 -9.92 -25.79 -21.49
C LEU A 76 -9.40 -27.19 -21.08
N PRO A 77 -8.10 -27.35 -20.77
CA PRO A 77 -7.62 -28.60 -20.20
C PRO A 77 -8.25 -28.83 -18.82
N ILE A 78 -8.50 -30.09 -18.48
CA ILE A 78 -9.03 -30.44 -17.17
C ILE A 78 -7.92 -30.19 -16.12
N GLU A 79 -8.23 -29.34 -15.14
CA GLU A 79 -7.34 -29.06 -14.02
C GLU A 79 -7.75 -29.82 -12.75
N PRO A 80 -6.80 -30.09 -11.84
CA PRO A 80 -7.10 -30.66 -10.53
C PRO A 80 -8.16 -29.85 -9.77
N GLY A 81 -9.12 -30.56 -9.19
CA GLY A 81 -10.20 -29.97 -8.39
C GLY A 81 -11.50 -29.66 -9.14
N PHE A 82 -11.56 -29.81 -10.47
CA PHE A 82 -12.81 -29.69 -11.25
C PHE A 82 -13.82 -30.78 -10.90
N LEU A 83 -15.11 -30.46 -11.00
CA LEU A 83 -16.20 -31.42 -10.84
C LEU A 83 -16.72 -31.84 -12.22
N LEU A 84 -16.53 -33.11 -12.56
CA LEU A 84 -16.93 -33.71 -13.82
C LEU A 84 -18.19 -34.54 -13.59
N GLN A 85 -19.21 -34.35 -14.43
CA GLN A 85 -20.34 -35.26 -14.55
C GLN A 85 -20.05 -36.23 -15.68
N ILE A 86 -19.99 -37.50 -15.33
CA ILE A 86 -19.71 -38.57 -16.28
C ILE A 86 -21.03 -39.27 -16.54
N SER A 87 -21.41 -39.34 -17.81
CA SER A 87 -22.63 -40.00 -18.26
C SER A 87 -22.27 -41.18 -19.16
N VAL A 88 -22.67 -42.39 -18.77
CA VAL A 88 -22.45 -43.59 -19.58
C VAL A 88 -23.73 -43.94 -20.31
N PHE A 89 -23.68 -43.97 -21.64
CA PHE A 89 -24.83 -44.27 -22.47
C PHE A 89 -25.35 -45.69 -22.20
N ASN A 90 -26.68 -45.84 -22.10
CA ASN A 90 -27.39 -47.06 -21.69
C ASN A 90 -27.11 -47.56 -20.26
N GLU A 91 -26.26 -46.90 -19.48
CA GLU A 91 -25.93 -47.30 -18.10
C GLU A 91 -25.97 -46.09 -17.15
N PRO A 92 -27.16 -45.55 -16.84
CA PRO A 92 -27.30 -44.40 -15.94
C PRO A 92 -26.81 -44.72 -14.52
N GLN A 93 -26.72 -46.00 -14.14
CA GLN A 93 -26.21 -46.43 -12.83
C GLN A 93 -24.69 -46.21 -12.67
N LEU A 94 -23.97 -46.06 -13.78
CA LEU A 94 -22.54 -45.72 -13.81
C LEU A 94 -22.30 -44.23 -13.98
N SER A 95 -23.37 -43.44 -14.11
CA SER A 95 -23.27 -41.99 -14.24
C SER A 95 -23.07 -41.39 -12.85
N GLN A 96 -21.95 -40.71 -12.65
CA GLN A 96 -21.55 -40.16 -11.36
C GLN A 96 -20.83 -38.83 -11.54
N GLU A 97 -20.95 -37.99 -10.51
CA GLU A 97 -20.19 -36.75 -10.40
C GLU A 97 -18.90 -37.03 -9.63
N VAL A 98 -17.75 -36.78 -10.25
CA VAL A 98 -16.44 -37.08 -9.69
C VAL A 98 -15.59 -35.82 -9.71
N ARG A 99 -14.88 -35.58 -8.60
CA ARG A 99 -13.91 -34.50 -8.51
C ARG A 99 -12.52 -34.99 -8.89
N VAL A 100 -11.81 -34.22 -9.71
CA VAL A 100 -10.41 -34.49 -10.06
C VAL A 100 -9.56 -34.28 -8.81
N ALA A 101 -8.79 -35.30 -8.41
CA ALA A 101 -7.91 -35.23 -7.26
C ALA A 101 -6.65 -34.37 -7.56
N GLU A 102 -5.91 -33.95 -6.53
CA GLU A 102 -4.70 -33.13 -6.68
C GLU A 102 -3.60 -33.79 -7.53
N ASN A 103 -3.58 -35.13 -7.57
CA ASN A 103 -2.69 -35.91 -8.42
C ASN A 103 -3.16 -36.01 -9.89
N GLY A 104 -4.28 -35.35 -10.24
CA GLY A 104 -4.82 -35.36 -11.59
C GLY A 104 -5.67 -36.56 -11.96
N ASP A 105 -5.94 -37.46 -11.00
CA ASP A 105 -6.73 -38.66 -11.24
C ASP A 105 -8.20 -38.48 -10.86
N ILE A 106 -9.06 -39.23 -11.53
CA ILE A 106 -10.46 -39.44 -11.15
C ILE A 106 -10.67 -40.88 -10.73
N ASN A 107 -11.49 -41.09 -9.71
CA ASN A 107 -11.88 -42.43 -9.28
C ASN A 107 -13.21 -42.81 -9.91
N LEU A 108 -13.19 -43.80 -10.77
CA LEU A 108 -14.35 -44.30 -11.48
C LEU A 108 -14.84 -45.61 -10.87
N SER A 109 -16.16 -45.67 -10.65
CA SER A 109 -16.81 -46.90 -10.23
C SER A 109 -16.55 -47.98 -11.28
N LEU A 110 -16.04 -49.13 -10.86
CA LEU A 110 -15.68 -50.29 -11.71
C LEU A 110 -14.44 -50.13 -12.61
N ALA A 111 -14.08 -48.91 -13.04
CA ALA A 111 -12.88 -48.66 -13.87
C ALA A 111 -11.62 -48.27 -13.06
N GLY A 112 -11.75 -47.90 -11.79
CA GLY A 112 -10.63 -47.53 -10.93
C GLY A 112 -10.10 -46.12 -11.21
N HIS A 113 -8.79 -45.91 -11.03
CA HIS A 113 -8.16 -44.61 -11.20
C HIS A 113 -7.80 -44.33 -12.67
N VAL A 114 -8.23 -43.19 -13.19
CA VAL A 114 -7.89 -42.72 -14.55
C VAL A 114 -7.27 -41.33 -14.45
N HIS A 115 -6.12 -41.14 -15.10
CA HIS A 115 -5.43 -39.86 -15.15
C HIS A 115 -6.08 -38.97 -16.22
N VAL A 116 -6.52 -37.76 -15.84
CA VAL A 116 -7.24 -36.83 -16.73
C VAL A 116 -6.66 -35.41 -16.72
N GLN A 117 -5.62 -35.14 -15.92
CA GLN A 117 -5.01 -33.82 -15.85
C GLN A 117 -4.41 -33.40 -17.19
N GLY A 118 -4.71 -32.18 -17.62
CA GLY A 118 -4.19 -31.60 -18.85
C GLY A 118 -4.88 -32.10 -20.13
N MET A 119 -5.78 -33.09 -20.03
CA MET A 119 -6.54 -33.61 -21.16
C MET A 119 -7.73 -32.70 -21.47
N HIS A 120 -8.11 -32.64 -22.74
CA HIS A 120 -9.37 -32.05 -23.16
C HIS A 120 -10.55 -33.01 -22.92
N GLU A 121 -11.78 -32.50 -22.92
CA GLU A 121 -12.99 -33.31 -22.68
C GLU A 121 -13.03 -34.56 -23.59
N SER A 122 -12.75 -34.39 -24.90
CA SER A 122 -12.71 -35.49 -25.86
C SER A 122 -11.60 -36.52 -25.59
N GLU A 123 -10.43 -36.07 -25.15
CA GLU A 123 -9.30 -36.97 -24.84
C GLU A 123 -9.56 -37.74 -23.53
N ALA A 124 -10.20 -37.08 -22.57
CA ALA A 124 -10.63 -37.71 -21.32
C ALA A 124 -11.74 -38.75 -21.58
N GLU A 125 -12.69 -38.48 -22.49
CA GLU A 125 -13.70 -39.46 -22.90
C GLU A 125 -13.06 -40.74 -23.44
N GLU A 126 -12.11 -40.62 -24.37
CA GLU A 126 -11.38 -41.76 -24.92
C GLU A 126 -10.59 -42.54 -23.85
N ALA A 127 -9.92 -41.83 -22.93
CA ALA A 127 -9.17 -42.45 -21.85
C ALA A 127 -10.07 -43.24 -20.89
N ILE A 128 -11.24 -42.70 -20.58
CA ILE A 128 -12.25 -43.36 -19.72
C ILE A 128 -12.87 -44.55 -20.44
N GLU A 129 -13.20 -44.43 -21.73
CA GLU A 129 -13.67 -45.55 -22.53
C GLU A 129 -12.65 -46.71 -22.56
N ALA A 130 -11.37 -46.38 -22.72
CA ALA A 130 -10.29 -47.37 -22.72
C ALA A 130 -10.17 -48.05 -21.34
N ALA A 131 -10.35 -47.31 -20.24
CA ALA A 131 -10.36 -47.87 -18.89
C ALA A 131 -11.53 -48.84 -18.67
N TYR A 132 -12.75 -48.48 -19.11
CA TYR A 132 -13.91 -49.38 -19.04
C TYR A 132 -13.78 -50.60 -19.96
N LYS A 133 -13.22 -50.46 -21.17
CA LYS A 133 -12.94 -51.59 -22.08
C LYS A 133 -11.91 -52.55 -21.47
N LYS A 134 -10.86 -52.01 -20.83
CA LYS A 134 -9.79 -52.80 -20.17
C LYS A 134 -10.29 -53.56 -18.94
N SER A 135 -11.32 -53.05 -18.26
CA SER A 135 -11.97 -53.78 -17.17
C SER A 135 -12.73 -55.04 -17.65
N GLU A 136 -12.85 -55.26 -18.96
CA GLU A 136 -13.54 -56.40 -19.60
C GLU A 136 -15.05 -56.48 -19.30
N MET A 137 -15.63 -55.41 -18.74
CA MET A 137 -17.04 -55.37 -18.33
C MET A 137 -17.99 -54.76 -19.38
N LEU A 138 -17.49 -53.96 -20.34
CA LEU A 138 -18.31 -53.30 -21.38
C LEU A 138 -17.65 -53.43 -22.77
N LYS A 139 -18.41 -53.92 -23.76
CA LYS A 139 -17.92 -54.14 -25.14
C LYS A 139 -17.80 -52.86 -25.97
N SER A 140 -18.63 -51.85 -25.69
CA SER A 140 -18.61 -50.51 -26.34
C SER A 140 -19.37 -49.49 -25.49
N PRO A 141 -18.82 -49.05 -24.34
CA PRO A 141 -19.40 -47.93 -23.61
C PRO A 141 -19.21 -46.65 -24.43
N GLN A 142 -20.26 -45.84 -24.57
CA GLN A 142 -20.13 -44.45 -25.01
C GLN A 142 -20.21 -43.59 -23.76
N VAL A 143 -19.16 -42.82 -23.49
CA VAL A 143 -19.07 -41.97 -22.30
C VAL A 143 -19.09 -40.52 -22.76
N ALA A 144 -19.97 -39.73 -22.15
CA ALA A 144 -19.98 -38.29 -22.31
C ALA A 144 -19.53 -37.65 -21.00
N ILE A 145 -18.59 -36.71 -21.08
CA ILE A 145 -18.14 -35.93 -19.93
C ILE A 145 -18.69 -34.51 -20.06
N SER A 146 -19.22 -33.97 -18.97
CA SER A 146 -19.59 -32.56 -18.89
C SER A 146 -19.00 -31.96 -17.63
N ILE A 147 -18.35 -30.81 -17.75
CA ILE A 147 -17.80 -30.10 -16.59
C ILE A 147 -18.93 -29.32 -15.91
N VAL A 148 -19.33 -29.76 -14.71
CA VAL A 148 -20.41 -29.13 -13.94
C VAL A 148 -19.89 -27.91 -13.17
N GLN A 149 -18.68 -28.00 -12.63
CA GLN A 149 -18.07 -26.90 -11.90
C GLN A 149 -16.58 -26.79 -12.24
N TYR A 150 -16.23 -25.63 -12.78
CA TYR A 150 -14.86 -25.17 -12.90
C TYR A 150 -14.43 -24.58 -11.55
N ILE A 151 -13.25 -24.94 -11.07
CA ILE A 151 -12.55 -24.05 -10.14
C ILE A 151 -12.01 -22.93 -11.02
N SER A 152 -12.69 -21.79 -11.03
CA SER A 152 -12.21 -20.62 -11.78
C SER A 152 -10.78 -20.33 -11.34
N PRO A 153 -9.80 -20.39 -12.24
CA PRO A 153 -8.44 -20.05 -11.89
C PRO A 153 -8.43 -18.58 -11.43
N LYS A 154 -7.92 -18.32 -10.23
CA LYS A 154 -7.93 -16.97 -9.64
C LYS A 154 -6.58 -16.33 -9.76
N VAL A 155 -6.56 -15.04 -10.04
CA VAL A 155 -5.38 -14.17 -9.90
C VAL A 155 -5.59 -13.28 -8.67
N ALA A 156 -4.58 -13.16 -7.83
CA ALA A 156 -4.62 -12.27 -6.68
C ALA A 156 -4.02 -10.92 -7.06
N ILE A 157 -4.82 -9.85 -6.97
CA ILE A 157 -4.37 -8.48 -7.24
C ILE A 157 -4.40 -7.70 -5.94
N LEU A 158 -3.23 -7.25 -5.49
CA LEU A 158 -3.00 -6.65 -4.19
C LEU A 158 -2.27 -5.32 -4.32
N GLY A 159 -2.35 -4.50 -3.26
CA GLY A 159 -1.63 -3.23 -3.15
C GLY A 159 -2.44 -2.04 -3.64
N GLU A 160 -1.76 -1.08 -4.25
CA GLU A 160 -2.32 0.22 -4.66
C GLU A 160 -3.09 0.15 -5.99
N VAL A 161 -4.16 -0.63 -5.98
CA VAL A 161 -5.17 -0.72 -7.05
C VAL A 161 -6.52 -0.23 -6.55
N GLN A 162 -7.43 0.17 -7.44
CA GLN A 162 -8.75 0.68 -7.04
C GLN A 162 -9.57 -0.35 -6.26
N ALA A 163 -9.52 -1.61 -6.68
CA ALA A 163 -10.22 -2.72 -6.03
C ALA A 163 -9.25 -3.89 -5.82
N PRO A 164 -8.55 -3.98 -4.67
CA PRO A 164 -7.73 -5.15 -4.36
C PRO A 164 -8.62 -6.37 -4.08
N GLY A 165 -8.22 -7.54 -4.56
CA GLY A 165 -8.98 -8.77 -4.38
C GLY A 165 -8.54 -9.91 -5.29
N SER A 166 -9.26 -11.02 -5.21
CA SER A 166 -9.09 -12.15 -6.11
C SER A 166 -10.03 -12.04 -7.29
N TYR A 167 -9.49 -12.14 -8.50
CA TYR A 167 -10.22 -12.04 -9.75
C TYR A 167 -10.20 -13.39 -10.47
N GLU A 168 -11.34 -13.78 -11.02
CA GLU A 168 -11.44 -14.99 -11.83
C GLU A 168 -10.88 -14.74 -13.23
N LEU A 169 -10.02 -15.65 -13.68
CA LEU A 169 -9.32 -15.57 -14.94
C LEU A 169 -9.68 -16.78 -15.80
N ILE A 170 -10.42 -16.54 -16.88
CA ILE A 170 -10.89 -17.61 -17.79
C ILE A 170 -9.76 -18.08 -18.71
N SER A 171 -8.81 -17.21 -19.03
CA SER A 171 -7.67 -17.50 -19.92
C SER A 171 -6.48 -16.63 -19.53
N PRO A 172 -5.23 -17.03 -19.81
CA PRO A 172 -4.08 -16.18 -19.59
C PRO A 172 -4.24 -14.82 -20.28
N THR A 173 -3.95 -13.74 -19.55
CA THR A 173 -4.09 -12.37 -20.07
C THR A 173 -2.86 -11.52 -19.76
N ASP A 174 -2.73 -10.39 -20.45
CA ASP A 174 -1.68 -9.42 -20.17
C ASP A 174 -1.81 -8.81 -18.76
N LEU A 175 -0.68 -8.45 -18.14
CA LEU A 175 -0.63 -7.77 -16.84
C LEU A 175 -1.43 -6.45 -16.84
N LEU A 176 -1.43 -5.71 -17.96
CA LEU A 176 -2.25 -4.52 -18.12
C LEU A 176 -3.74 -4.82 -17.96
N THR A 177 -4.22 -5.88 -18.60
CA THR A 177 -5.62 -6.31 -18.57
C THR A 177 -5.99 -6.73 -17.16
N ALA A 178 -5.14 -7.50 -16.48
CA ALA A 178 -5.35 -7.91 -15.09
C ALA A 178 -5.49 -6.70 -14.15
N ILE A 179 -4.59 -5.70 -14.23
CA ILE A 179 -4.69 -4.48 -13.42
C ILE A 179 -5.93 -3.66 -13.75
N THR A 180 -6.34 -3.65 -15.03
CA THR A 180 -7.57 -2.97 -15.47
C THR A 180 -8.82 -3.64 -14.91
N MET A 181 -8.84 -4.97 -14.76
CA MET A 181 -9.93 -5.69 -14.09
C MET A 181 -10.07 -5.26 -12.62
N ALA A 182 -8.97 -4.88 -11.97
CA ALA A 182 -8.98 -4.30 -10.63
C ALA A 182 -9.29 -2.79 -10.58
N GLY A 183 -9.71 -2.19 -11.70
CA GLY A 183 -10.05 -0.78 -11.81
C GLY A 183 -8.85 0.16 -12.05
N GLY A 184 -7.66 -0.40 -12.30
CA GLY A 184 -6.43 0.37 -12.51
C GLY A 184 -5.66 0.67 -11.22
N ALA A 185 -4.48 1.27 -11.38
CA ALA A 185 -3.65 1.73 -10.28
C ALA A 185 -4.23 3.00 -9.61
N THR A 186 -4.02 3.17 -8.31
CA THR A 186 -4.43 4.39 -7.59
C THR A 186 -3.45 5.55 -7.84
N ILE A 187 -3.79 6.76 -7.38
CA ILE A 187 -2.87 7.92 -7.48
C ILE A 187 -1.62 7.73 -6.61
N ASP A 188 -1.74 6.92 -5.56
CA ASP A 188 -0.66 6.62 -4.61
C ASP A 188 0.18 5.42 -5.05
N ALA A 189 -0.17 4.79 -6.19
CA ALA A 189 0.58 3.68 -6.75
C ALA A 189 1.96 4.13 -7.22
N GLY A 190 2.97 3.32 -6.94
CA GLY A 190 4.33 3.52 -7.37
C GLY A 190 4.56 3.04 -8.80
N ASN A 191 5.80 3.19 -9.24
CA ASN A 191 6.27 2.72 -10.55
C ASN A 191 6.76 1.27 -10.54
N ARG A 192 6.45 0.48 -9.50
CA ARG A 192 6.92 -0.91 -9.34
C ARG A 192 5.74 -1.84 -9.09
N ILE A 193 5.66 -2.87 -9.92
CA ILE A 193 4.71 -3.97 -9.79
C ILE A 193 5.52 -5.25 -9.63
N ILE A 194 5.15 -6.06 -8.65
CA ILE A 194 5.74 -7.37 -8.40
C ILE A 194 4.76 -8.40 -8.94
N LEU A 195 5.19 -9.16 -9.95
CA LEU A 195 4.47 -10.30 -10.47
C LEU A 195 5.12 -11.56 -9.93
N ARG A 196 4.35 -12.38 -9.21
CA ARG A 196 4.79 -13.67 -8.70
C ARG A 196 4.03 -14.78 -9.38
N HIS A 197 4.77 -15.64 -10.07
CA HIS A 197 4.19 -16.79 -10.76
C HIS A 197 4.00 -17.97 -9.82
N ALA A 198 2.79 -18.55 -9.79
CA ALA A 198 2.51 -19.69 -8.92
C ALA A 198 3.23 -20.98 -9.37
N ALA A 199 3.37 -21.17 -10.68
CA ALA A 199 3.96 -22.38 -11.26
C ALA A 199 5.49 -22.45 -11.04
N THR A 200 6.20 -21.36 -11.28
CA THR A 200 7.66 -21.33 -11.21
C THR A 200 8.21 -20.77 -9.90
N HIS A 201 7.35 -20.15 -9.08
CA HIS A 201 7.76 -19.37 -7.89
C HIS A 201 8.71 -18.21 -8.21
N ASP A 202 8.78 -17.80 -9.48
CA ASP A 202 9.59 -16.66 -9.90
C ASP A 202 8.91 -15.35 -9.49
N GLU A 203 9.75 -14.36 -9.16
CA GLU A 203 9.34 -13.00 -8.85
C GLU A 203 9.93 -12.04 -9.88
N GLU A 204 9.06 -11.42 -10.67
CA GLU A 204 9.42 -10.42 -11.67
C GLU A 204 9.03 -9.02 -11.21
N VAL A 205 9.99 -8.10 -11.24
CA VAL A 205 9.74 -6.68 -10.92
C VAL A 205 9.54 -5.91 -12.21
N VAL A 206 8.29 -5.55 -12.48
CA VAL A 206 7.90 -4.77 -13.65
C VAL A 206 7.85 -3.29 -13.30
N LYS A 207 8.53 -2.47 -14.10
CA LYS A 207 8.45 -1.01 -13.98
C LYS A 207 7.22 -0.48 -14.73
N PHE A 208 6.39 0.26 -14.03
CA PHE A 208 5.20 0.91 -14.57
C PHE A 208 5.44 2.40 -14.77
N ALA A 209 5.19 2.90 -15.98
CA ALA A 209 5.23 4.32 -16.27
C ALA A 209 3.81 4.87 -16.33
N HIS A 210 3.47 5.77 -15.40
CA HIS A 210 2.18 6.47 -15.40
C HIS A 210 2.03 7.45 -16.59
N SER A 211 3.08 7.70 -17.36
CA SER A 211 3.11 8.63 -18.50
C SER A 211 2.39 8.12 -19.76
N GLY A 212 1.51 7.12 -19.64
CA GLY A 212 0.72 6.55 -20.73
C GLY A 212 1.42 5.47 -21.57
N ASP A 213 2.71 5.22 -21.33
CA ASP A 213 3.41 4.09 -21.95
C ASP A 213 3.11 2.78 -21.21
N THR A 214 2.07 2.10 -21.66
CA THR A 214 1.63 0.80 -21.12
C THR A 214 2.23 -0.39 -21.88
N SER A 215 3.13 -0.14 -22.83
CA SER A 215 3.68 -1.18 -23.72
C SER A 215 4.43 -2.25 -22.95
N ASN A 216 5.14 -1.87 -21.88
CA ASN A 216 5.87 -2.82 -21.03
C ASN A 216 4.93 -3.77 -20.28
N LEU A 217 3.75 -3.31 -19.84
CA LEU A 217 2.79 -4.16 -19.12
C LEU A 217 2.14 -5.22 -20.01
N ARG A 218 2.08 -4.98 -21.34
CA ARG A 218 1.52 -5.95 -22.30
C ARG A 218 2.48 -7.10 -22.63
N ARG A 219 3.75 -6.99 -22.22
CA ARG A 219 4.76 -8.03 -22.49
C ARG A 219 4.71 -9.17 -21.48
N PHE A 220 4.10 -8.92 -20.32
CA PHE A 220 4.01 -9.89 -19.24
C PHE A 220 2.65 -10.57 -19.29
N THR A 221 2.68 -11.88 -19.46
CA THR A 221 1.49 -12.73 -19.42
C THR A 221 1.26 -13.18 -17.99
N VAL A 222 0.03 -13.00 -17.52
CA VAL A 222 -0.44 -13.41 -16.21
C VAL A 222 -1.31 -14.64 -16.38
N SER A 223 -1.01 -15.66 -15.58
CA SER A 223 -1.71 -16.94 -15.58
C SER A 223 -2.48 -17.15 -14.29
N ALA A 224 -3.30 -18.19 -14.30
CA ALA A 224 -3.97 -18.73 -13.12
C ALA A 224 -3.02 -18.88 -11.92
N GLY A 225 -3.45 -18.45 -10.73
CA GLY A 225 -2.68 -18.59 -9.49
C GLY A 225 -1.66 -17.48 -9.23
N ASP A 226 -1.36 -16.65 -10.23
CA ASP A 226 -0.37 -15.58 -10.08
C ASP A 226 -0.81 -14.53 -9.05
N THR A 227 0.17 -13.91 -8.41
CA THR A 227 -0.04 -12.78 -7.49
C THR A 227 0.58 -11.53 -8.07
N ILE A 228 -0.24 -10.52 -8.32
CA ILE A 228 0.17 -9.19 -8.74
C ILE A 228 0.13 -8.27 -7.53
N VAL A 229 1.26 -7.68 -7.17
CA VAL A 229 1.35 -6.68 -6.10
C VAL A 229 1.77 -5.35 -6.70
N VAL A 230 0.90 -4.36 -6.61
CA VAL A 230 1.21 -2.98 -7.00
C VAL A 230 1.75 -2.24 -5.79
N ASN A 231 3.03 -1.90 -5.81
CA ASN A 231 3.65 -1.22 -4.68
C ASN A 231 3.16 0.22 -4.58
N ARG A 232 3.10 0.74 -3.35
CA ARG A 232 2.87 2.16 -3.10
C ARG A 232 4.05 3.00 -3.56
N ALA A 233 3.78 4.22 -4.00
CA ALA A 233 4.78 5.21 -4.32
C ALA A 233 5.68 5.44 -3.10
N GLY A 234 6.98 5.64 -3.35
CA GLY A 234 7.96 5.86 -2.29
C GLY A 234 7.57 7.04 -1.41
N ILE A 235 8.02 7.04 -0.15
CA ILE A 235 7.81 8.16 0.77
C ILE A 235 9.16 8.81 1.06
N VAL A 236 9.20 10.13 1.07
CA VAL A 236 10.35 10.91 1.55
C VAL A 236 9.94 11.66 2.82
N TYR A 237 10.86 11.80 3.76
CA TYR A 237 10.58 12.47 5.03
C TYR A 237 11.25 13.83 5.08
N VAL A 238 10.49 14.88 5.38
CA VAL A 238 11.02 16.23 5.55
C VAL A 238 10.95 16.60 7.03
N LEU A 239 12.10 16.83 7.66
CA LEU A 239 12.23 17.04 9.10
C LEU A 239 13.02 18.32 9.43
N GLY A 240 12.76 18.87 10.62
CA GLY A 240 13.49 20.01 11.17
C GLY A 240 12.76 21.33 10.99
N ALA A 241 13.49 22.38 10.62
CA ALA A 241 13.04 23.77 10.55
C ALA A 241 12.20 24.06 9.28
N VAL A 242 11.11 23.32 9.11
CA VAL A 242 10.12 23.51 8.03
C VAL A 242 8.77 23.87 8.62
N ASN A 243 7.87 24.41 7.79
CA ASN A 243 6.52 24.78 8.25
C ASN A 243 5.66 23.54 8.52
N ARG A 244 5.79 22.48 7.70
CA ARG A 244 5.08 21.22 7.90
C ARG A 244 6.06 20.03 7.83
N PRO A 245 6.63 19.59 8.97
CA PRO A 245 7.42 18.36 8.99
C PRO A 245 6.52 17.14 8.81
N GLY A 246 6.99 16.13 8.08
CA GLY A 246 6.20 14.93 7.81
C GLY A 246 6.75 14.08 6.66
N GLY A 247 6.06 12.96 6.40
CA GLY A 247 6.28 12.12 5.23
C GLY A 247 5.46 12.59 4.04
N TYR A 248 6.08 12.62 2.86
CA TYR A 248 5.48 13.04 1.60
C TYR A 248 5.62 11.93 0.58
N VAL A 249 4.51 11.58 -0.06
CA VAL A 249 4.46 10.56 -1.10
C VAL A 249 5.15 11.11 -2.35
N MET A 250 6.00 10.29 -2.96
CA MET A 250 6.65 10.58 -4.23
C MET A 250 5.61 10.59 -5.36
N GLN A 251 5.97 11.18 -6.49
CA GLN A 251 5.09 11.09 -7.65
C GLN A 251 5.00 9.62 -8.14
N PRO A 252 3.94 9.26 -8.87
CA PRO A 252 3.73 7.88 -9.33
C PRO A 252 4.80 7.36 -10.30
N ASP A 253 5.57 8.25 -10.93
CA ASP A 253 6.75 7.93 -11.74
C ASP A 253 7.99 7.60 -10.88
N GLY A 254 7.88 7.74 -9.56
CA GLY A 254 8.96 7.59 -8.59
C GLY A 254 9.87 8.82 -8.50
N SER A 255 9.51 9.96 -9.10
CA SER A 255 10.31 11.18 -9.06
C SER A 255 9.88 12.12 -7.93
N MET A 256 10.87 12.61 -7.19
CA MET A 256 10.71 13.69 -6.22
C MET A 256 12.07 14.37 -6.07
N ASN A 257 12.11 15.69 -6.07
CA ASN A 257 13.35 16.42 -5.78
C ASN A 257 13.25 17.18 -4.46
N VAL A 258 14.40 17.63 -3.94
CA VAL A 258 14.47 18.34 -2.65
C VAL A 258 13.58 19.59 -2.63
N ILE A 259 13.50 20.33 -3.74
CA ILE A 259 12.69 21.56 -3.82
C ILE A 259 11.20 21.24 -3.81
N GLN A 260 10.76 20.21 -4.53
CA GLN A 260 9.38 19.72 -4.51
C GLN A 260 9.00 19.24 -3.12
N ALA A 261 9.86 18.46 -2.46
CA ALA A 261 9.62 18.00 -1.09
C ALA A 261 9.49 19.18 -0.12
N LEU A 262 10.36 20.20 -0.24
CA LEU A 262 10.25 21.43 0.55
C LEU A 262 8.97 22.20 0.23
N ALA A 263 8.56 22.29 -1.03
CA ALA A 263 7.33 22.96 -1.43
C ALA A 263 6.09 22.28 -0.84
N LEU A 264 6.04 20.95 -0.85
CA LEU A 264 4.98 20.16 -0.20
C LEU A 264 4.96 20.38 1.33
N ALA A 265 6.14 20.62 1.92
CA ALA A 265 6.30 20.98 3.32
C ALA A 265 6.00 22.45 3.66
N LEU A 266 5.43 23.20 2.71
CA LEU A 266 5.17 24.65 2.79
C LEU A 266 6.44 25.47 3.01
N ASP A 267 7.55 25.01 2.47
CA ASP A 267 8.89 25.59 2.59
C ASP A 267 9.46 25.59 4.02
N THR A 268 10.68 26.11 4.14
CA THR A 268 11.40 26.29 5.38
C THR A 268 10.80 27.40 6.24
N ASN A 269 10.89 27.25 7.56
CA ASN A 269 10.45 28.31 8.47
C ASN A 269 11.53 29.40 8.63
N TYR A 270 11.19 30.51 9.29
CA TYR A 270 12.12 31.64 9.46
C TYR A 270 13.44 31.26 10.14
N TYR A 271 13.42 30.30 11.06
CA TYR A 271 14.56 29.88 11.86
C TYR A 271 15.47 28.88 11.14
N ALA A 272 15.14 28.47 9.92
CA ALA A 272 15.91 27.50 9.17
C ALA A 272 17.31 27.99 8.77
N SER A 273 18.26 27.04 8.78
CA SER A 273 19.61 27.20 8.25
C SER A 273 19.70 26.63 6.84
N LEU A 274 19.53 27.51 5.83
CA LEU A 274 19.53 27.14 4.41
C LEU A 274 20.84 26.51 3.92
N SER A 275 21.98 26.82 4.57
CA SER A 275 23.28 26.23 4.27
C SER A 275 23.50 24.85 4.90
N GLY A 276 22.65 24.45 5.86
CA GLY A 276 22.81 23.21 6.62
C GLY A 276 21.92 22.06 6.14
N ILE A 277 21.14 22.29 5.08
CA ILE A 277 20.20 21.32 4.52
C ILE A 277 20.98 20.11 4.02
N ARG A 278 20.52 18.92 4.41
CA ARG A 278 21.16 17.65 4.06
C ARG A 278 20.10 16.58 3.80
N ILE A 279 20.41 15.65 2.90
CA ILE A 279 19.65 14.42 2.71
C ILE A 279 20.37 13.34 3.50
N ILE A 280 19.65 12.64 4.37
CA ILE A 280 20.13 11.45 5.07
C ILE A 280 19.55 10.26 4.33
N ARG A 281 20.41 9.53 3.63
CA ARG A 281 20.07 8.38 2.79
C ARG A 281 20.55 7.11 3.45
N LYS A 282 19.71 6.08 3.46
CA LYS A 282 20.11 4.73 3.86
C LYS A 282 20.71 4.01 2.65
N THR A 283 21.94 3.56 2.79
CA THR A 283 22.67 2.71 1.85
C THR A 283 23.00 1.39 2.55
N ASP A 284 23.40 0.37 1.80
CA ASP A 284 23.75 -0.95 2.36
C ASP A 284 24.85 -0.85 3.44
N ASP A 285 25.77 0.10 3.27
CA ASP A 285 26.88 0.39 4.19
C ASP A 285 26.50 1.30 5.38
N GLY A 286 25.25 1.75 5.48
CA GLY A 286 24.75 2.58 6.58
C GLY A 286 24.11 3.91 6.12
N LEU A 287 24.14 4.92 7.00
CA LEU A 287 23.52 6.23 6.73
C LEU A 287 24.54 7.21 6.12
N VAL A 288 24.24 7.71 4.92
CA VAL A 288 25.05 8.70 4.21
C VAL A 288 24.36 10.07 4.28
N SER A 289 25.11 11.12 4.63
CA SER A 289 24.61 12.49 4.67
C SER A 289 25.10 13.27 3.45
N ILE A 290 24.19 13.61 2.54
CA ILE A 290 24.47 14.35 1.31
C ILE A 290 24.10 15.83 1.52
N PRO A 291 25.05 16.77 1.50
CA PRO A 291 24.74 18.20 1.64
C PRO A 291 23.99 18.75 0.41
N VAL A 292 23.03 19.65 0.64
CA VAL A 292 22.25 20.29 -0.43
C VAL A 292 22.56 21.78 -0.49
N ASN A 293 23.06 22.23 -1.64
CA ASN A 293 23.33 23.63 -1.90
C ASN A 293 22.05 24.38 -2.31
N TYR A 294 21.13 24.57 -1.36
CA TYR A 294 19.81 25.16 -1.61
C TYR A 294 19.88 26.52 -2.32
N LYS A 295 20.79 27.41 -1.91
CA LYS A 295 20.97 28.72 -2.53
C LYS A 295 21.28 28.62 -4.03
N SER A 296 22.18 27.73 -4.42
CA SER A 296 22.54 27.53 -5.83
C SER A 296 21.39 26.96 -6.65
N ILE A 297 20.53 26.13 -6.04
CA ILE A 297 19.37 25.53 -6.72
C ILE A 297 18.31 26.61 -6.97
N VAL A 298 17.97 27.42 -5.96
CA VAL A 298 16.97 28.49 -6.08
C VAL A 298 17.43 29.59 -7.05
N GLU A 299 18.73 29.89 -7.10
CA GLU A 299 19.30 30.83 -8.07
C GLU A 299 19.40 30.26 -9.51
N GLY A 300 18.97 29.02 -9.75
CA GLY A 300 19.03 28.37 -11.06
C GLY A 300 20.44 27.96 -11.50
N LYS A 301 21.42 27.98 -10.59
CA LYS A 301 22.83 27.64 -10.86
C LYS A 301 23.13 26.15 -10.68
N ALA A 302 22.22 25.40 -10.07
CA ALA A 302 22.34 23.97 -9.83
C ALA A 302 21.01 23.26 -10.04
N PHE A 303 21.06 22.03 -10.54
CA PHE A 303 19.86 21.21 -10.66
C PHE A 303 19.37 20.72 -9.29
N PRO A 304 18.04 20.68 -9.05
CA PRO A 304 17.49 20.07 -7.86
C PRO A 304 17.94 18.61 -7.73
N LYS A 305 18.47 18.25 -6.55
CA LYS A 305 18.90 16.88 -6.28
C LYS A 305 17.67 15.95 -6.24
N PRO A 306 17.65 14.83 -6.98
CA PRO A 306 16.58 13.84 -6.87
C PRO A 306 16.68 13.09 -5.53
N LEU A 307 15.52 12.78 -4.97
CA LEU A 307 15.34 11.98 -3.76
C LEU A 307 15.03 10.53 -4.12
N GLU A 308 15.41 9.64 -3.23
CA GLU A 308 15.08 8.22 -3.28
C GLU A 308 14.04 7.87 -2.21
N PRO A 309 13.31 6.76 -2.35
CA PRO A 309 12.42 6.27 -1.31
C PRO A 309 13.15 6.15 0.04
N ASP A 310 12.47 6.53 1.12
CA ASP A 310 12.97 6.55 2.50
C ASP A 310 14.07 7.59 2.80
N ASP A 311 14.41 8.47 1.85
CA ASP A 311 15.30 9.60 2.12
C ASP A 311 14.70 10.55 3.17
N ILE A 312 15.57 11.04 4.07
CA ILE A 312 15.21 12.06 5.06
C ILE A 312 15.87 13.38 4.66
N VAL A 313 15.07 14.36 4.25
CA VAL A 313 15.51 15.74 4.07
C VAL A 313 15.47 16.43 5.43
N TYR A 314 16.65 16.70 5.98
CA TYR A 314 16.80 17.33 7.29
C TYR A 314 17.24 18.79 7.16
N ILE A 315 16.46 19.69 7.76
CA ILE A 315 16.68 21.14 7.77
C ILE A 315 17.01 21.56 9.20
N PRO A 316 18.28 21.88 9.53
CA PRO A 316 18.63 22.30 10.88
C PRO A 316 18.16 23.74 11.19
N ASN A 317 17.95 24.01 12.48
CA ASN A 317 17.75 25.37 12.97
C ASN A 317 19.05 26.19 12.87
N SER A 318 18.94 27.45 12.48
CA SER A 318 20.02 28.42 12.50
C SER A 318 20.22 28.93 13.92
N LYS A 319 21.38 28.64 14.50
CA LYS A 319 21.75 29.08 15.86
C LYS A 319 21.64 30.60 16.01
N THR A 320 22.14 31.35 15.02
CA THR A 320 22.10 32.83 15.01
C THR A 320 20.67 33.36 14.96
N LYS A 321 19.80 32.80 14.10
CA LYS A 321 18.41 33.27 13.99
C LYS A 321 17.57 32.90 15.21
N LEU A 322 17.84 31.75 15.83
CA LEU A 322 17.16 31.31 17.05
C LEU A 322 17.46 32.26 18.22
N THR A 323 18.75 32.60 18.44
CA THR A 323 19.15 33.51 19.52
C THR A 323 18.64 34.95 19.31
N LEU A 324 18.59 35.44 18.07
CA LEU A 324 18.04 36.77 17.75
C LEU A 324 16.52 36.87 17.98
N GLY A 325 15.76 35.80 17.72
CA GLY A 325 14.32 35.76 17.99
C GLY A 325 14.02 35.87 19.49
N THR A 326 14.73 35.09 20.32
CA THR A 326 14.58 35.11 21.78
C THR A 326 14.94 36.47 22.37
N THR A 327 16.02 37.11 21.90
CA THR A 327 16.42 38.45 22.39
C THR A 327 15.42 39.53 22.01
N LYS A 328 14.78 39.47 20.82
CA LYS A 328 13.74 40.43 20.43
C LYS A 328 12.49 40.33 21.31
N GLN A 329 12.07 39.13 21.70
CA GLN A 329 10.94 38.94 22.61
C GLN A 329 11.23 39.49 24.01
N LEU A 330 12.44 39.28 24.53
CA LEU A 330 12.89 39.87 25.79
C LEU A 330 12.92 41.42 25.73
N ALA A 331 13.40 41.99 24.62
CA ALA A 331 13.40 43.43 24.43
C ALA A 331 11.98 44.02 24.36
N PHE A 332 11.03 43.32 23.72
CA PHE A 332 9.64 43.79 23.61
C PHE A 332 8.88 43.74 24.96
N GLN A 333 9.15 42.72 25.78
CA GLN A 333 8.62 42.63 27.15
C GLN A 333 9.20 43.73 28.05
N ALA A 334 10.48 44.06 27.88
CA ALA A 334 11.13 45.17 28.60
C ALA A 334 10.52 46.54 28.21
N SER A 335 10.17 46.75 26.94
CA SER A 335 9.51 48.00 26.52
C SER A 335 8.09 48.15 27.07
N ASN A 336 7.31 47.08 27.18
CA ASN A 336 5.97 47.15 27.81
C ASN A 336 6.05 47.37 29.33
N ALA A 337 7.08 46.83 30.00
CA ALA A 337 7.32 47.08 31.43
C ALA A 337 7.72 48.54 31.71
N LEU A 338 8.48 49.16 30.81
CA LEU A 338 8.90 50.57 30.95
C LEU A 338 7.74 51.57 30.81
N ILE A 339 6.69 51.24 30.04
CA ILE A 339 5.51 52.09 29.88
C ILE A 339 4.69 52.17 31.17
N TYR A 340 4.64 51.11 31.98
CA TYR A 340 3.90 51.11 33.25
C TYR A 340 4.62 51.84 34.39
N THR A 341 5.95 51.95 34.34
CA THR A 341 6.73 52.65 35.37
C THR A 341 6.81 54.18 35.17
N GLY A 342 6.34 54.71 34.03
CA GLY A 342 6.38 56.14 33.71
C GLY A 342 5.10 56.93 34.00
N VAL A 343 3.97 56.27 34.26
CA VAL A 343 2.65 56.91 34.48
C VAL A 343 2.35 57.17 35.97
N ALA A 344 3.25 56.79 36.88
CA ALA A 344 3.15 57.07 38.31
C ALA A 344 4.09 58.22 38.72
N ARG A 345 3.82 59.45 38.26
CA ARG A 345 4.32 60.68 38.88
C ARG A 345 3.29 61.78 38.80
#